data_AF-A0A929H975-F1
#
_entry.id   AF-A0A929H975-F1
#
_cell.length_a   1.000
_cell.length_b   1.000
_cell.length_c   1.000
_cell.angle_alpha   90.00
_cell.angle_beta   90.00
_cell.angle_gamma   90.00
#
_symmetry.space_group_name_H-M   'P 1'
#
loop_
_entity.id
_entity.type
_entity.pdbx_description
1 polymer ?
#
loop_
_entity_poly.entity_id
_entity_poly.type
_entity_poly.pdbx_seq_one_letter_code
_entity_poly.pdbx_strand_id
1 'polypeptide(L)'
;MRYTAKLLAGTSAMLVIAGSLLFTPAAYAVGEMPSKKVCASTTDTVVKGGCVMTDRKKGNCMACHRFAGLEKTRLQAGNIAPPLVAIKQNWSGKGGKSGLRKQVSDSTASNPNSSMPPFGRHKILSNSEIDQIVEFLWTL
;
A
#
# COMPACT_ATOMS: atom_id res chain seq x y z
N MET A 1 -1.73 6.99 76.98
CA MET A 1 -0.43 7.20 76.30
C MET A 1 -0.70 7.57 74.86
N ARG A 2 -0.13 8.69 74.42
CA ARG A 2 -0.16 9.20 73.05
C ARG A 2 0.51 8.17 72.12
N TYR A 3 0.06 8.05 70.87
CA TYR A 3 0.89 8.23 69.68
C TYR A 3 0.02 8.17 68.41
N THR A 4 -0.26 9.35 67.87
CA THR A 4 -0.73 9.61 66.51
C THR A 4 0.42 9.44 65.52
N ALA A 5 0.23 8.70 64.43
CA ALA A 5 1.09 8.73 63.23
C ALA A 5 0.16 8.90 62.01
N LYS A 6 -0.07 10.15 61.60
CA LYS A 6 0.56 10.83 60.46
C LYS A 6 0.29 10.15 59.10
N LEU A 7 -0.74 10.67 58.43
CA LEU A 7 -0.88 10.69 56.98
C LEU A 7 0.45 11.13 56.34
N LEU A 8 0.99 10.30 55.45
CA LEU A 8 2.00 10.71 54.48
C LEU A 8 1.41 10.57 53.08
N ALA A 9 1.13 11.73 52.51
CA ALA A 9 0.89 11.92 51.08
C ALA A 9 2.14 11.49 50.31
N GLY A 10 2.02 10.44 49.49
CA GLY A 10 3.03 10.06 48.51
C GLY A 10 2.63 10.61 47.15
N THR A 11 3.20 11.76 46.79
CA THR A 11 3.07 12.37 45.47
C THR A 11 3.89 11.60 44.42
N SER A 12 3.22 11.24 43.33
CA SER A 12 3.64 11.44 41.93
C SER A 12 5.03 10.99 41.48
N ALA A 13 5.06 9.97 40.62
CA ALA A 13 5.86 9.99 39.39
C ALA A 13 5.33 8.93 38.40
N MET A 14 4.16 9.18 37.81
CA MET A 14 3.84 8.51 36.54
C MET A 14 4.71 9.13 35.46
N LEU A 15 5.82 8.46 35.15
CA LEU A 15 6.56 8.69 33.91
C LEU A 15 5.66 8.27 32.73
N VAL A 16 4.83 9.19 32.29
CA VAL A 16 4.25 9.14 30.94
C VAL A 16 5.41 9.45 30.00
N ILE A 17 6.05 8.40 29.50
CA ILE A 17 6.91 8.50 28.33
C ILE A 17 5.97 8.83 27.18
N ALA A 18 5.77 10.13 26.95
CA ALA A 18 5.26 10.65 25.70
C ALA A 18 6.32 10.34 24.65
N GLY A 19 6.26 9.11 24.12
CA GLY A 19 7.04 8.70 22.96
C GLY A 19 6.65 9.61 21.81
N SER A 20 7.50 10.62 21.58
CA SER A 20 7.50 11.47 20.39
C SER A 20 7.43 10.55 19.18
N LEU A 21 6.26 10.47 18.56
CA LEU A 21 6.06 9.83 17.27
C LEU A 21 6.91 10.61 16.26
N LEU A 22 8.16 10.16 16.11
CA LEU A 22 8.94 10.44 14.92
C LEU A 22 8.11 9.88 13.76
N PHE A 23 7.51 10.81 13.01
CA PHE A 23 6.86 10.56 11.74
C PHE A 23 7.96 10.17 10.75
N THR A 24 8.50 8.96 10.91
CA THR A 24 9.25 8.34 9.83
C THR A 24 8.28 8.23 8.67
N PRO A 25 8.66 8.63 7.44
CA PRO A 25 7.85 8.28 6.29
C PRO A 25 7.76 6.76 6.33
N ALA A 26 6.56 6.25 6.58
CA ALA A 26 6.29 4.84 6.48
C ALA A 26 6.61 4.47 5.04
N ALA A 27 7.83 3.98 4.80
CA ALA A 27 8.04 3.05 3.72
C ALA A 27 7.06 1.92 4.03
N TYR A 28 5.94 1.87 3.30
CA TYR A 28 4.96 0.80 3.50
C TYR A 28 5.73 -0.47 3.26
N ALA A 29 5.98 -1.20 4.36
CA ALA A 29 6.74 -2.41 4.32
C ALA A 29 6.05 -3.37 3.34
N VAL A 30 6.85 -4.17 2.65
CA VAL A 30 6.34 -5.22 1.77
C VAL A 30 5.32 -6.04 2.55
N GLY A 31 4.07 -6.07 2.09
CA GLY A 31 2.99 -6.78 2.77
C GLY A 31 2.20 -5.98 3.80
N GLU A 32 2.23 -4.64 3.75
CA GLU A 32 1.28 -3.79 4.48
C GLU A 32 0.39 -3.00 3.52
N MET A 33 -0.90 -3.32 3.53
CA MET A 33 -1.89 -2.69 2.65
C MET A 33 -2.52 -1.47 3.33
N PRO A 34 -2.64 -0.32 2.64
CA PRO A 34 -3.30 0.84 3.20
C PRO A 34 -4.76 0.55 3.59
N SER A 35 -5.13 0.89 4.82
CA SER A 35 -6.53 0.83 5.25
C SER A 35 -7.36 1.94 4.59
N LYS A 36 -8.69 1.79 4.54
CA LYS A 36 -9.59 2.85 4.03
C LYS A 36 -9.37 4.20 4.71
N LYS A 37 -9.10 4.20 6.02
CA LYS A 37 -8.84 5.43 6.78
C LYS A 37 -7.55 6.11 6.30
N VAL A 38 -6.49 5.33 6.08
CA VAL A 38 -5.23 5.82 5.52
C VAL A 38 -5.43 6.36 4.11
N CYS A 39 -6.17 5.65 3.26
CA CYS A 39 -6.44 6.06 1.88
C CYS A 39 -7.21 7.38 1.77
N ALA A 40 -8.00 7.75 2.78
CA ALA A 40 -8.80 8.97 2.75
C ALA A 40 -7.98 10.26 2.92
N SER A 41 -6.76 10.18 3.50
CA SER A 41 -6.00 11.38 3.88
C SER A 41 -4.51 11.32 3.54
N THR A 42 -4.03 10.22 2.97
CA THR A 42 -2.61 10.07 2.67
C THR A 42 -2.15 11.04 1.57
N THR A 43 -0.98 11.65 1.77
CA THR A 43 -0.29 12.44 0.75
C THR A 43 0.83 11.67 0.06
N ASP A 44 1.28 10.57 0.66
CA ASP A 44 2.37 9.73 0.15
C ASP A 44 1.99 8.99 -1.14
N THR A 45 2.86 9.07 -2.14
CA THR A 45 2.66 8.53 -3.49
C THR A 45 2.55 7.01 -3.51
N VAL A 46 3.38 6.29 -2.76
CA VAL A 46 3.38 4.83 -2.69
C VAL A 46 2.08 4.35 -2.05
N VAL A 47 1.63 5.03 -0.99
CA VAL A 47 0.36 4.71 -0.32
C VAL A 47 -0.83 4.93 -1.23
N LYS A 48 -0.86 6.07 -1.93
CA LYS A 48 -1.88 6.35 -2.93
C LYS A 48 -1.91 5.23 -3.97
N GLY A 49 -0.74 4.73 -4.38
CA GLY A 49 -0.61 3.57 -5.27
C GLY A 49 -1.35 2.35 -4.76
N GLY A 50 -1.07 1.91 -3.53
CA GLY A 50 -1.75 0.77 -2.91
C GLY A 50 -3.27 0.99 -2.77
N CYS A 51 -3.69 2.22 -2.45
CA CYS A 51 -5.10 2.60 -2.36
C CYS A 51 -5.82 2.53 -3.73
N VAL A 52 -5.23 3.10 -4.78
CA VAL A 52 -5.79 3.10 -6.14
C VAL A 52 -5.79 1.69 -6.72
N MET A 53 -4.68 0.96 -6.53
CA MET A 53 -4.53 -0.44 -6.94
C MET A 53 -5.64 -1.31 -6.34
N THR A 54 -6.11 -0.98 -5.13
CA THR A 54 -7.10 -1.79 -4.41
C THR A 54 -8.52 -1.24 -4.32
N ASP A 55 -8.79 -0.10 -4.93
CA ASP A 55 -10.15 0.41 -5.06
C ASP A 55 -10.90 -0.33 -6.18
N ARG A 56 -12.07 -0.89 -5.84
CA ARG A 56 -12.96 -1.62 -6.76
C ARG A 56 -13.47 -0.78 -7.92
N LYS A 57 -13.52 0.55 -7.78
CA LYS A 57 -13.91 1.50 -8.82
C LYS A 57 -12.72 2.01 -9.62
N LYS A 58 -11.49 1.61 -9.28
CA LYS A 58 -10.25 2.03 -9.94
C LYS A 58 -9.47 0.80 -10.42
N GLY A 59 -8.31 0.51 -9.84
CA GLY A 59 -7.41 -0.54 -10.30
C GLY A 59 -7.95 -1.94 -10.06
N ASN A 60 -8.64 -2.16 -8.92
CA ASN A 60 -9.22 -3.45 -8.53
C ASN A 60 -8.28 -4.66 -8.76
N CYS A 61 -6.97 -4.48 -8.57
CA CYS A 61 -5.97 -5.40 -9.10
C CYS A 61 -5.99 -6.76 -8.39
N MET A 62 -6.41 -6.78 -7.13
CA MET A 62 -6.57 -8.02 -6.35
C MET A 62 -7.62 -8.96 -6.93
N ALA A 63 -8.57 -8.47 -7.74
CA ALA A 63 -9.59 -9.32 -8.34
C ALA A 63 -8.99 -10.38 -9.28
N CYS A 64 -7.82 -10.10 -9.85
CA CYS A 64 -7.11 -11.03 -10.73
C CYS A 64 -5.78 -11.52 -10.13
N HIS A 65 -5.11 -10.69 -9.32
CA HIS A 65 -3.78 -10.96 -8.82
C HIS A 65 -3.76 -11.20 -7.31
N ARG A 66 -2.88 -12.09 -6.86
CA ARG A 66 -2.46 -12.19 -5.45
C ARG A 66 -1.17 -11.40 -5.20
N PHE A 67 -1.04 -10.82 -4.01
CA PHE A 67 0.17 -10.13 -3.55
C PHE A 67 0.19 -10.04 -2.02
N ALA A 68 1.37 -9.79 -1.48
CA ALA A 68 1.59 -9.71 -0.04
C ALA A 68 0.75 -8.59 0.60
N GLY A 69 0.25 -8.85 1.81
CA GLY A 69 -0.53 -7.90 2.60
C GLY A 69 -2.04 -8.00 2.40
N LEU A 70 -2.52 -8.68 1.35
CA LEU A 70 -3.96 -8.92 1.16
C LEU A 70 -4.55 -9.76 2.29
N GLU A 71 -3.80 -10.73 2.80
CA GLU A 71 -4.18 -11.61 3.91
C GLU A 71 -4.46 -10.87 5.23
N LYS A 72 -3.95 -9.64 5.35
CA LYS A 72 -4.19 -8.75 6.50
C LYS A 72 -5.41 -7.85 6.30
N THR A 73 -6.12 -8.00 5.18
CA THR A 73 -7.29 -7.20 4.81
C THR A 73 -8.52 -8.09 4.63
N ARG A 74 -9.67 -7.46 4.33
CA ARG A 74 -10.89 -8.18 3.90
C ARG A 74 -10.95 -8.40 2.38
N LEU A 75 -9.92 -7.99 1.64
CA LEU A 75 -9.87 -8.14 0.19
C LEU A 75 -9.47 -9.57 -0.16
N GLN A 76 -10.18 -10.17 -1.11
CA GLN A 76 -9.90 -11.53 -1.58
C GLN A 76 -8.93 -11.48 -2.75
N ALA A 77 -7.92 -12.34 -2.72
CA ALA A 77 -6.95 -12.47 -3.79
C ALA A 77 -7.48 -13.34 -4.92
N GLY A 78 -7.41 -12.85 -6.15
CA GLY A 78 -7.68 -13.61 -7.37
C GLY A 78 -6.47 -14.43 -7.82
N ASN A 79 -6.74 -15.36 -8.74
CA ASN A 79 -5.74 -16.26 -9.34
C ASN A 79 -5.83 -16.36 -10.87
N ILE A 80 -6.54 -15.41 -11.51
CA ILE A 80 -6.69 -15.35 -12.97
C ILE A 80 -5.36 -14.95 -13.62
N ALA A 81 -4.59 -14.10 -12.94
CA ALA A 81 -3.32 -13.58 -13.44
C ALA A 81 -2.16 -13.90 -12.48
N PRO A 82 -0.89 -13.80 -12.94
CA PRO A 82 0.26 -14.17 -12.12
C PRO A 82 0.34 -13.38 -10.80
N PRO A 83 0.89 -13.96 -9.72
CA PRO A 83 1.14 -13.21 -8.48
C PRO A 83 2.03 -11.98 -8.72
N LEU A 84 1.76 -10.89 -8.02
CA LEU A 84 2.60 -9.70 -8.03
C LEU A 84 3.61 -9.82 -6.89
N VAL A 85 4.72 -10.49 -7.19
CA VAL A 85 5.84 -10.74 -6.28
C VAL A 85 7.16 -10.43 -6.99
N ALA A 86 8.15 -9.92 -6.24
CA ALA A 86 9.48 -9.61 -6.77
C ALA A 86 9.42 -8.75 -8.04
N ILE A 87 8.54 -7.74 -8.04
CA ILE A 87 8.25 -6.92 -9.22
C ILE A 87 9.51 -6.20 -9.68
N LYS A 88 10.27 -5.62 -8.74
CA LYS A 88 11.52 -4.93 -9.06
C LYS A 88 12.49 -5.84 -9.83
N GLN A 89 12.70 -7.07 -9.38
CA GLN A 89 13.57 -8.05 -10.04
C GLN A 89 13.01 -8.45 -11.41
N ASN A 90 11.72 -8.78 -11.48
CA ASN A 90 11.04 -9.23 -12.71
C ASN A 90 11.05 -8.18 -13.83
N TRP A 91 11.11 -6.89 -13.47
CA TRP A 91 11.10 -5.76 -14.41
C TRP A 91 12.46 -5.11 -14.64
N SER A 92 13.49 -5.42 -13.85
CA SER A 92 14.82 -4.80 -13.98
C SER A 92 15.43 -5.00 -15.38
N GLY A 93 15.25 -6.18 -15.99
CA GLY A 93 15.68 -6.46 -17.38
C GLY A 93 14.66 -6.08 -18.46
N LYS A 94 13.48 -5.57 -18.09
CA LYS A 94 12.34 -5.31 -18.99
C LYS A 94 11.98 -3.82 -19.05
N GLY A 95 12.97 -2.95 -18.94
CA GLY A 95 12.77 -1.49 -18.93
C GLY A 95 12.37 -0.90 -17.57
N GLY A 96 12.55 -1.66 -16.49
CA GLY A 96 12.33 -1.20 -15.11
C GLY A 96 10.91 -0.66 -14.88
N LYS A 97 10.81 0.44 -14.13
CA LYS A 97 9.53 1.12 -13.88
C LYS A 97 8.83 1.58 -15.15
N SER A 98 9.56 1.98 -16.19
CA SER A 98 8.96 2.41 -17.46
C SER A 98 8.29 1.24 -18.19
N GLY A 99 8.94 0.08 -18.21
CA GLY A 99 8.34 -1.16 -18.71
C GLY A 99 7.10 -1.56 -17.92
N LEU A 100 7.20 -1.55 -16.59
CA LEU A 100 6.07 -1.85 -15.70
C LEU A 100 4.91 -0.87 -15.93
N ARG A 101 5.20 0.43 -16.07
CA ARG A 101 4.20 1.45 -16.37
C ARG A 101 3.50 1.19 -17.70
N LYS A 102 4.21 0.77 -18.75
CA LYS A 102 3.60 0.40 -20.04
C LYS A 102 2.64 -0.77 -19.85
N GLN A 103 3.03 -1.79 -19.09
CA GLN A 103 2.16 -2.93 -18.78
C GLN A 103 0.90 -2.53 -18.01
N VAL A 104 1.03 -1.68 -16.98
CA VAL A 104 -0.13 -1.19 -16.21
C VAL A 104 -1.02 -0.28 -17.07
N SER A 105 -0.43 0.54 -17.93
CA SER A 105 -1.16 1.46 -18.79
C SER A 105 -1.93 0.73 -19.89
N ASP A 106 -1.29 -0.21 -20.57
CA ASP A 106 -1.90 -1.00 -21.63
C ASP A 106 -1.16 -2.33 -21.85
N SER A 107 -1.65 -3.38 -21.20
CA SER A 107 -1.17 -4.75 -21.40
C SER A 107 -1.46 -5.29 -22.80
N THR A 108 -2.43 -4.74 -23.52
CA THR A 108 -2.81 -5.22 -24.85
C THR A 108 -1.78 -4.86 -25.92
N ALA A 109 -0.92 -3.87 -25.65
CA ALA A 109 0.20 -3.52 -26.51
C ALA A 109 1.26 -4.64 -26.60
N SER A 110 1.45 -5.41 -25.53
CA SER A 110 2.38 -6.56 -25.51
C SER A 110 1.66 -7.89 -25.79
N ASN A 111 0.39 -8.00 -25.39
CA ASN A 111 -0.44 -9.17 -25.66
C ASN A 111 -1.88 -8.74 -26.01
N PRO A 112 -2.25 -8.70 -27.31
CA PRO A 112 -3.59 -8.29 -27.76
C PRO A 112 -4.75 -9.06 -27.14
N ASN A 113 -4.51 -10.28 -26.65
CA ASN A 113 -5.50 -11.15 -26.01
C ASN A 113 -5.51 -11.03 -24.47
N SER A 114 -4.84 -10.01 -23.89
CA SER A 114 -4.80 -9.83 -22.45
C SER A 114 -6.17 -9.47 -21.88
N SER A 115 -6.59 -10.18 -20.83
CA SER A 115 -7.77 -9.82 -20.02
C SER A 115 -7.47 -8.68 -19.03
N MET A 116 -6.20 -8.30 -18.84
CA MET A 116 -5.86 -7.16 -17.99
C MET A 116 -6.37 -5.88 -18.66
N PRO A 117 -7.16 -5.04 -17.96
CA PRO A 117 -7.74 -3.85 -18.58
C PRO A 117 -6.66 -2.87 -19.05
N PRO A 118 -6.82 -2.23 -20.22
CA PRO A 118 -5.91 -1.20 -20.69
C PRO A 118 -6.21 0.13 -19.98
N PHE A 119 -5.81 0.22 -18.71
CA PHE A 119 -6.22 1.28 -17.77
C PHE A 119 -5.97 2.70 -18.29
N GLY A 120 -4.85 2.94 -18.97
CA GLY A 120 -4.50 4.24 -19.52
C GLY A 120 -5.22 4.53 -20.85
N ARG A 121 -5.29 3.57 -21.77
CA ARG A 121 -5.89 3.75 -23.10
C ARG A 121 -7.37 4.13 -23.01
N HIS A 122 -8.10 3.50 -22.10
CA HIS A 122 -9.52 3.79 -21.86
C HIS A 122 -9.75 4.82 -20.74
N LYS A 123 -8.68 5.44 -20.20
CA LYS A 123 -8.74 6.44 -19.13
C LYS A 123 -9.50 5.95 -17.89
N ILE A 124 -9.43 4.65 -17.59
CA ILE A 124 -9.96 4.07 -16.35
C ILE A 124 -9.18 4.63 -15.16
N LEU A 125 -7.86 4.81 -15.34
CA LEU A 125 -6.99 5.50 -14.40
C LEU A 125 -6.34 6.70 -15.09
N SER A 126 -6.12 7.76 -14.33
CA SER A 126 -5.29 8.88 -14.76
C SER A 126 -3.81 8.48 -14.86
N ASN A 127 -3.02 9.27 -15.60
CA ASN A 127 -1.57 9.05 -15.68
C ASN A 127 -0.91 9.05 -14.29
N SER A 128 -1.31 9.99 -13.41
CA SER A 128 -0.77 10.07 -12.06
C SER A 128 -1.13 8.85 -11.20
N GLU A 129 -2.32 8.29 -11.36
CA GLU A 129 -2.74 7.08 -10.66
C GLU A 129 -1.95 5.85 -11.13
N ILE A 130 -1.71 5.74 -12.43
CA ILE A 130 -0.85 4.69 -12.98
C ILE A 130 0.57 4.81 -12.42
N ASP A 131 1.12 6.03 -12.36
CA ASP A 131 2.46 6.26 -11.79
C ASP A 131 2.51 5.88 -10.31
N GLN A 132 1.50 6.23 -9.52
CA GLN A 132 1.37 5.84 -8.12
C GLN A 132 1.32 4.31 -7.96
N ILE A 133 0.53 3.61 -8.78
CA ILE A 133 0.48 2.14 -8.76
C ILE A 133 1.86 1.55 -9.06
N VAL A 134 2.59 2.09 -10.05
CA VAL A 134 3.94 1.63 -10.39
C VAL A 134 4.89 1.79 -9.21
N GLU A 135 4.83 2.92 -8.49
CA GLU A 135 5.61 3.14 -7.28
C GLU A 135 5.30 2.11 -6.18
N PHE A 136 4.02 1.80 -5.96
CA PHE A 136 3.62 0.77 -5.00
C PHE A 136 4.05 -0.63 -5.44
N LEU A 137 3.80 -1.01 -6.69
CA LEU A 137 4.23 -2.30 -7.22
C LEU A 137 5.75 -2.49 -7.13
N TRP A 138 6.52 -1.42 -7.23
CA TRP A 138 7.98 -1.47 -7.11
C TRP A 138 8.48 -1.85 -5.71
N THR A 139 7.61 -1.77 -4.70
CA THR A 139 7.92 -2.25 -3.34
C THR A 139 7.62 -3.74 -3.14
N LEU A 140 6.87 -4.37 -4.06
CA LEU A 140 6.51 -5.80 -4.02
C LEU A 140 7.56 -6.72 -4.69
#